data_AF-A0AAJ2PKB8-F1
#
_entry.id   AF-A0AAJ2PKB8-F1
#
_cell.length_a   1.000
_cell.length_b   1.000
_cell.length_c   1.000
_cell.angle_alpha   90.00
_cell.angle_beta   90.00
_cell.angle_gamma   90.00
#
_symmetry.space_group_name_H-M   'P 1'
#
loop_
_entity.id
_entity.type
_entity.pdbx_description
1 polymer ?
#
loop_
_entity_poly.entity_id
_entity_poly.type
_entity_poly.pdbx_seq_one_letter_code
_entity_poly.pdbx_strand_id
1 'polypeptide(L)'
;MAASALAVLPQTAHAATARQVERLDRGLTSVHTSSGNLVSWRWLATDPNDVAFNVYRGGTKLNSSPITGSTNYLDSGAPDSADYTVRPVLNGTEQAPSERALQFRSGYLDVPISPPAGGRTPDGVSYTYEANDAGVGDLDGDGRLDLVLKWYPTNAKDNAQSGYTGNTIVDGIKLDGTRLWRVDLGRNIRSGAHYTQFQVYDYDGDGKAEVAMKTADGTRDGIGAVIGNASADHRNSSGYILSGPEFLTMFNGQTGKAMGTVDYVPGRGNVSSWGDNYGNRVDRFLAGTAYLDGARPSLIMARGYYTRSVIAAWDWRNGQFTRRWTFDTSSSANSGRGYDGQGNHSLSVADVDADGKDEIVYGAMTVDDNGNGLWTTRLGHGDAGHVGDLNPSHAGLEYFKVSEDKSKPGSWMADARTGQILWQTASGSDNGRGVAADVHAGSPGAEAWSASDNTLRSATGASLGREPSSMNFLSWWDGDPVRELLDGTRIDKYGTSGDTRLLTASGVHSNNGTKSTPSLAGDILGDWREEVVWPTSNNTALRIYSTPHQTNTRIMTLLHDTTYRAALAWQNTAYNQPPHPSFFIGNGMPTAPRPTVYTP
;
A
#
# COMPACT_ATOMS: atom_id res chain seq x y z
N MET A 1 -24.98 50.92 4.30
CA MET A 1 -24.51 50.33 3.03
C MET A 1 -22.99 50.37 3.03
N ALA A 2 -22.35 49.22 3.19
CA ALA A 2 -20.93 49.03 2.87
C ALA A 2 -20.79 47.54 2.52
N ALA A 3 -20.78 47.26 1.22
CA ALA A 3 -20.58 45.92 0.69
C ALA A 3 -19.07 45.67 0.61
N SER A 4 -18.56 44.74 1.41
CA SER A 4 -17.20 44.23 1.26
C SER A 4 -17.22 43.15 0.19
N ALA A 5 -16.64 43.45 -0.97
CA ALA A 5 -16.39 42.47 -2.02
C ALA A 5 -15.25 41.54 -1.60
N LEU A 6 -15.53 40.25 -1.46
CA LEU A 6 -14.49 39.22 -1.42
C LEU A 6 -13.87 39.11 -2.81
N ALA A 7 -12.59 39.45 -2.92
CA ALA A 7 -11.79 39.12 -4.10
C ALA A 7 -11.47 37.62 -4.06
N VAL A 8 -12.14 36.85 -4.89
CA VAL A 8 -11.71 35.49 -5.24
C VAL A 8 -10.46 35.63 -6.10
N LEU A 9 -9.30 35.29 -5.55
CA LEU A 9 -8.08 35.17 -6.35
C LEU A 9 -8.23 33.94 -7.27
N PRO A 10 -7.94 34.04 -8.57
CA PRO A 10 -7.97 32.89 -9.45
C PRO A 10 -6.83 31.94 -9.06
N GLN A 11 -7.18 30.71 -8.74
CA GLN A 11 -6.26 29.59 -8.62
C GLN A 11 -5.58 29.45 -9.99
N THR A 12 -4.29 29.74 -10.08
CA THR A 12 -3.52 29.49 -11.29
C THR A 12 -3.49 27.98 -11.49
N ALA A 13 -4.26 27.48 -12.45
CA ALA A 13 -4.17 26.09 -12.89
C ALA A 13 -2.74 25.85 -13.41
N HIS A 14 -1.89 25.25 -12.59
CA HIS A 14 -0.63 24.69 -13.08
C HIS A 14 -1.00 23.62 -14.10
N ALA A 15 -0.33 23.63 -15.26
CA ALA A 15 -0.46 22.54 -16.21
C ALA A 15 0.01 21.27 -15.49
N ALA A 16 -0.88 20.27 -15.36
CA ALA A 16 -0.55 19.03 -14.67
C ALA A 16 0.66 18.37 -15.36
N THR A 17 1.77 18.25 -14.63
CA THR A 17 2.93 17.50 -15.10
C THR A 17 2.52 16.03 -15.21
N ALA A 18 2.78 15.40 -16.36
CA ALA A 18 2.47 13.98 -16.53
C ALA A 18 3.28 13.16 -15.52
N ARG A 19 2.62 12.30 -14.74
CA ARG A 19 3.30 11.39 -13.80
C ARG A 19 3.73 10.11 -14.51
N GLN A 20 4.91 9.60 -14.16
CA GLN A 20 5.36 8.27 -14.53
C GLN A 20 4.37 7.23 -13.97
N VAL A 21 3.99 6.24 -14.77
CA VAL A 21 3.28 5.04 -14.31
C VAL A 21 3.85 3.81 -14.99
N GLU A 22 3.58 2.63 -14.42
CA GLU A 22 4.03 1.35 -14.97
C GLU A 22 3.42 1.08 -16.35
N ARG A 23 4.19 0.45 -17.23
CA ARG A 23 3.69 -0.02 -18.54
C ARG A 23 3.00 -1.36 -18.36
N LEU A 24 1.74 -1.34 -17.95
CA LEU A 24 0.98 -2.57 -17.67
C LEU A 24 0.41 -3.26 -18.92
N ASP A 25 0.36 -4.60 -18.87
CA ASP A 25 -0.43 -5.42 -19.78
C ASP A 25 -1.94 -5.33 -19.44
N ARG A 26 -2.78 -6.15 -20.09
CA ARG A 26 -4.23 -6.10 -19.83
C ARG A 26 -4.62 -6.74 -18.50
N GLY A 27 -3.69 -7.37 -17.78
CA GLY A 27 -3.95 -8.04 -16.51
C GLY A 27 -5.08 -9.05 -16.62
N LEU A 28 -5.29 -9.65 -17.80
CA LEU A 28 -6.52 -10.37 -18.11
C LEU A 28 -6.70 -11.55 -17.16
N THR A 29 -7.87 -11.66 -16.51
CA THR A 29 -8.23 -12.80 -15.64
C THR A 29 -9.48 -13.51 -16.16
N SER A 30 -9.63 -14.77 -15.73
CA SER A 30 -10.84 -15.58 -15.92
C SER A 30 -11.16 -16.28 -14.59
N VAL A 31 -12.13 -15.74 -13.87
CA VAL A 31 -12.61 -16.27 -12.58
C VAL A 31 -13.78 -17.20 -12.81
N HIS A 32 -13.57 -18.49 -12.54
CA HIS A 32 -14.60 -19.49 -12.75
C HIS A 32 -15.56 -19.57 -11.56
N THR A 33 -16.85 -19.68 -11.88
CA THR A 33 -17.95 -19.90 -10.94
C THR A 33 -18.88 -20.98 -11.49
N SER A 34 -19.86 -21.41 -10.71
CA SER A 34 -20.88 -22.37 -11.17
C SER A 34 -21.72 -21.86 -12.35
N SER A 35 -21.74 -20.55 -12.62
CA SER A 35 -22.52 -19.95 -13.72
C SER A 35 -21.70 -19.69 -14.99
N GLY A 36 -20.37 -19.87 -14.96
CA GLY A 36 -19.48 -19.59 -16.10
C GLY A 36 -18.19 -18.91 -15.65
N ASN A 37 -17.54 -18.20 -16.57
CA ASN A 37 -16.29 -17.47 -16.28
C ASN A 37 -16.52 -15.96 -16.36
N LEU A 38 -16.19 -15.26 -15.28
CA LEU A 38 -16.05 -13.80 -15.33
C LEU A 38 -14.66 -13.46 -15.85
N VAL A 39 -14.61 -12.85 -17.04
CA VAL A 39 -13.40 -12.34 -17.66
C VAL A 39 -13.28 -10.86 -17.31
N SER A 40 -12.18 -10.40 -16.73
CA SER A 40 -11.94 -8.97 -16.43
C SER A 40 -10.55 -8.53 -16.86
N TRP A 41 -10.41 -7.24 -17.20
CA TRP A 41 -9.16 -6.66 -17.72
C TRP A 41 -9.02 -5.18 -17.39
N ARG A 42 -7.79 -4.67 -17.49
CA ARG A 42 -7.47 -3.28 -17.17
C ARG A 42 -7.95 -2.35 -18.27
N TRP A 43 -8.59 -1.25 -17.86
CA TRP A 43 -8.64 -0.04 -18.65
C TRP A 43 -7.45 0.84 -18.28
N LEU A 44 -6.51 1.03 -19.21
CA LEU A 44 -5.25 1.71 -18.93
C LEU A 44 -5.41 3.23 -19.09
N ALA A 45 -4.63 4.02 -18.34
CA ALA A 45 -4.56 5.47 -18.54
C ALA A 45 -4.06 5.86 -19.95
N THR A 46 -3.24 5.00 -20.56
CA THR A 46 -2.68 5.19 -21.91
C THR A 46 -3.67 4.84 -23.02
N ASP A 47 -4.79 4.19 -22.70
CA ASP A 47 -5.86 4.01 -23.68
C ASP A 47 -6.59 5.35 -23.95
N PRO A 48 -7.13 5.55 -25.16
CA PRO A 48 -8.14 6.59 -25.38
C PRO A 48 -9.36 6.41 -24.46
N ASN A 49 -9.99 7.52 -24.08
CA ASN A 49 -11.15 7.49 -23.17
C ASN A 49 -12.34 6.70 -23.76
N ASP A 50 -12.46 6.65 -25.08
CA ASP A 50 -13.51 5.99 -25.83
C ASP A 50 -13.12 4.57 -26.31
N VAL A 51 -11.99 4.01 -25.85
CA VAL A 51 -11.61 2.64 -26.19
C VAL A 51 -12.74 1.67 -25.83
N ALA A 52 -13.03 0.76 -26.75
CA ALA A 52 -13.94 -0.36 -26.56
C ALA A 52 -13.18 -1.69 -26.62
N PHE A 53 -13.82 -2.79 -26.25
CA PHE A 53 -13.16 -4.11 -26.22
C PHE A 53 -14.01 -5.21 -26.84
N ASN A 54 -13.35 -6.16 -27.50
CA ASN A 54 -13.92 -7.44 -27.88
C ASN A 54 -13.29 -8.56 -27.05
N VAL A 55 -14.11 -9.50 -26.60
CA VAL A 55 -13.69 -10.67 -25.82
C VAL A 55 -13.73 -11.89 -26.72
N TYR A 56 -12.67 -12.68 -26.69
CA TYR A 56 -12.52 -13.89 -27.47
C TYR A 56 -12.35 -15.09 -26.54
N ARG A 57 -13.09 -16.18 -26.81
CA ARG A 57 -12.82 -17.51 -26.26
C ARG A 57 -12.11 -18.34 -27.31
N GLY A 58 -10.82 -18.61 -27.13
CA GLY A 58 -9.96 -19.12 -28.20
C GLY A 58 -10.01 -18.20 -29.43
N GLY A 59 -10.46 -18.72 -30.56
CA GLY A 59 -10.62 -17.94 -31.80
C GLY A 59 -11.97 -17.24 -31.98
N THR A 60 -12.94 -17.49 -31.10
CA THR A 60 -14.33 -17.06 -31.28
C THR A 60 -14.63 -15.80 -30.49
N LYS A 61 -15.05 -14.72 -31.17
CA LYS A 61 -15.55 -13.50 -30.54
C LYS A 61 -16.89 -13.77 -29.84
N LEU A 62 -17.03 -13.28 -28.60
CA LEU A 62 -18.20 -13.55 -27.75
C LEU A 62 -19.26 -12.44 -27.80
N ASN A 63 -18.83 -11.18 -27.77
CA ASN A 63 -19.71 -10.02 -27.76
C ASN A 63 -20.11 -9.62 -29.20
N SER A 64 -21.40 -9.34 -29.45
CA SER A 64 -21.90 -8.91 -30.76
C SER A 64 -21.53 -7.47 -31.12
N SER A 65 -21.37 -6.61 -30.11
CA SER A 65 -20.93 -5.21 -30.23
C SER A 65 -19.77 -4.94 -29.25
N PRO A 66 -18.78 -4.08 -29.60
CA PRO A 66 -17.68 -3.74 -28.69
C PRO A 66 -18.18 -3.22 -27.33
N ILE A 67 -17.56 -3.70 -26.25
CA ILE A 67 -17.92 -3.38 -24.87
C ILE A 67 -17.30 -2.02 -24.52
N THR A 68 -18.13 -1.09 -24.03
CA THR A 68 -17.71 0.27 -23.65
C THR A 68 -18.04 0.62 -22.19
N GLY A 69 -19.03 -0.03 -21.58
CA GLY A 69 -19.54 0.31 -20.26
C GLY A 69 -18.83 -0.37 -19.08
N SER A 70 -17.99 -1.37 -19.33
CA SER A 70 -17.22 -2.09 -18.32
C SER A 70 -15.93 -2.63 -18.92
N THR A 71 -15.05 -3.16 -18.07
CA THR A 71 -13.93 -4.01 -18.51
C THR A 71 -14.03 -5.40 -17.90
N ASN A 72 -15.24 -5.94 -17.92
CA ASN A 72 -15.53 -7.33 -17.61
C ASN A 72 -16.58 -7.92 -18.57
N TYR A 73 -16.67 -9.24 -18.59
CA TYR A 73 -17.64 -9.99 -19.38
C TYR A 73 -17.87 -11.38 -18.77
N LEU A 74 -19.13 -11.74 -18.53
CA LEU A 74 -19.49 -13.09 -18.08
C LEU A 74 -19.77 -13.98 -19.29
N ASP A 75 -18.92 -14.99 -19.51
CA ASP A 75 -19.16 -16.06 -20.47
C ASP A 75 -19.94 -17.19 -19.78
N SER A 76 -21.27 -17.06 -19.81
CA SER A 76 -22.20 -17.96 -19.11
C SER A 76 -22.11 -19.40 -19.62
N GLY A 77 -22.00 -20.35 -18.70
CA GLY A 77 -21.95 -21.79 -18.99
C GLY A 77 -20.64 -22.29 -19.61
N ALA A 78 -19.65 -21.42 -19.78
CA ALA A 78 -18.33 -21.82 -20.27
C ALA A 78 -17.59 -22.68 -19.23
N PRO A 79 -16.82 -23.70 -19.67
CA PRO A 79 -16.04 -24.55 -18.76
C PRO A 79 -14.90 -23.76 -18.11
N ASP A 80 -14.41 -24.23 -16.97
CA ASP A 80 -13.25 -23.69 -16.23
C ASP A 80 -11.93 -23.72 -17.02
N SER A 81 -11.87 -24.54 -18.08
CA SER A 81 -10.74 -24.66 -19.00
C SER A 81 -10.82 -23.71 -20.19
N ALA A 82 -11.90 -22.93 -20.31
CA ALA A 82 -12.04 -21.92 -21.35
C ALA A 82 -10.92 -20.88 -21.24
N ASP A 83 -10.42 -20.47 -22.39
CA ASP A 83 -9.30 -19.54 -22.47
C ASP A 83 -9.69 -18.28 -23.23
N TYR A 84 -9.22 -17.14 -22.73
CA TYR A 84 -9.65 -15.84 -23.19
C TYR A 84 -8.49 -14.93 -23.58
N THR A 85 -8.77 -14.09 -24.57
CA THR A 85 -8.00 -12.88 -24.91
C THR A 85 -8.98 -11.73 -25.11
N VAL A 86 -8.51 -10.49 -24.95
CA VAL A 86 -9.26 -9.28 -25.28
C VAL A 86 -8.56 -8.50 -26.38
N ARG A 87 -9.34 -7.79 -27.19
CA ARG A 87 -8.83 -6.92 -28.24
C ARG A 87 -9.39 -5.51 -28.05
N PRO A 88 -8.54 -4.51 -27.83
CA PRO A 88 -8.97 -3.12 -27.87
C PRO A 88 -9.55 -2.78 -29.26
N VAL A 89 -10.50 -1.88 -29.30
CA VAL A 89 -11.08 -1.33 -30.52
C VAL A 89 -10.92 0.19 -30.44
N LEU A 90 -10.07 0.72 -31.31
CA LEU A 90 -9.72 2.14 -31.37
C LEU A 90 -10.26 2.74 -32.66
N ASN A 91 -11.11 3.77 -32.57
CA ASN A 91 -11.74 4.41 -33.74
C ASN A 91 -12.39 3.38 -34.69
N GLY A 92 -13.08 2.37 -34.14
CA GLY A 92 -13.71 1.29 -34.90
C GLY A 92 -12.77 0.20 -35.45
N THR A 93 -11.46 0.33 -35.24
CA THR A 93 -10.45 -0.64 -35.69
C THR A 93 -10.00 -1.53 -34.54
N GLU A 94 -10.20 -2.84 -34.68
CA GLU A 94 -9.73 -3.84 -33.72
C GLU A 94 -8.19 -3.92 -33.73
N GLN A 95 -7.60 -3.95 -32.54
CA GLN A 95 -6.16 -4.03 -32.31
C GLN A 95 -5.70 -5.48 -32.08
N ALA A 96 -4.40 -5.68 -31.88
CA ALA A 96 -3.82 -6.97 -31.54
C ALA A 96 -4.45 -7.57 -30.26
N PRO A 97 -4.51 -8.93 -30.15
CA PRO A 97 -4.94 -9.57 -28.92
C PRO A 97 -4.01 -9.28 -27.76
N SER A 98 -4.60 -9.22 -26.56
CA SER A 98 -3.89 -9.26 -25.29
C SER A 98 -3.15 -10.58 -25.09
N GLU A 99 -2.41 -10.64 -24.00
CA GLU A 99 -2.04 -11.89 -23.38
C GLU A 99 -3.25 -12.77 -23.02
N ARG A 100 -2.98 -14.07 -22.79
CA ARG A 100 -4.01 -15.03 -22.36
C ARG A 100 -4.37 -14.80 -20.89
N ALA A 101 -5.64 -14.98 -20.58
CA ALA A 101 -6.17 -14.80 -19.24
C ALA A 101 -5.49 -15.72 -18.21
N LEU A 102 -5.12 -15.17 -17.05
CA LEU A 102 -4.80 -15.95 -15.85
C LEU A 102 -6.05 -16.72 -15.39
N GLN A 103 -5.88 -17.99 -15.09
CA GLN A 103 -6.97 -18.94 -14.90
C GLN A 103 -7.26 -19.18 -13.42
N PHE A 104 -8.32 -18.55 -12.90
CA PHE A 104 -8.77 -18.68 -11.52
C PHE A 104 -9.83 -19.79 -11.43
N ARG A 105 -9.45 -21.01 -11.84
CA ARG A 105 -10.38 -22.14 -12.02
C ARG A 105 -11.09 -22.55 -10.74
N SER A 106 -10.41 -22.43 -9.61
CA SER A 106 -10.95 -22.73 -8.28
C SER A 106 -11.50 -21.48 -7.57
N GLY A 107 -11.70 -20.38 -8.30
CA GLY A 107 -12.03 -19.06 -7.74
C GLY A 107 -10.81 -18.30 -7.19
N TYR A 108 -9.61 -18.86 -7.35
CA TYR A 108 -8.33 -18.28 -6.94
C TYR A 108 -7.20 -18.79 -7.84
N LEU A 109 -6.07 -18.11 -7.80
CA LEU A 109 -4.79 -18.50 -8.38
C LEU A 109 -3.78 -18.76 -7.26
N ASP A 110 -3.20 -19.96 -7.20
CA ASP A 110 -2.08 -20.25 -6.31
C ASP A 110 -0.76 -20.00 -7.04
N VAL A 111 0.03 -19.06 -6.53
CA VAL A 111 1.42 -18.80 -6.95
C VAL A 111 2.34 -19.64 -6.05
N PRO A 112 2.99 -20.71 -6.58
CA PRO A 112 3.86 -21.56 -5.76
C PRO A 112 5.01 -20.77 -5.12
N ILE A 113 5.23 -21.00 -3.82
CA ILE A 113 6.36 -20.44 -3.08
C ILE A 113 7.06 -21.55 -2.29
N SER A 114 8.29 -21.31 -1.84
CA SER A 114 9.05 -22.28 -1.05
C SER A 114 9.65 -21.63 0.18
N PRO A 115 9.19 -22.00 1.40
CA PRO A 115 9.76 -21.48 2.64
C PRO A 115 11.27 -21.65 2.68
N PRO A 116 12.03 -20.63 3.15
CA PRO A 116 13.42 -20.82 3.52
C PRO A 116 13.55 -21.89 4.61
N ALA A 117 14.72 -22.51 4.68
CA ALA A 117 15.03 -23.42 5.77
C ALA A 117 14.98 -22.67 7.11
N GLY A 118 14.33 -23.28 8.11
CA GLY A 118 14.36 -22.79 9.48
C GLY A 118 15.77 -22.82 10.07
N GLY A 119 15.91 -22.32 11.29
CA GLY A 119 17.21 -22.21 11.94
C GLY A 119 17.13 -22.21 13.45
N ARG A 120 18.28 -21.95 14.08
CA ARG A 120 18.42 -21.81 15.53
C ARG A 120 19.22 -20.56 15.84
N THR A 121 18.72 -19.72 16.74
CA THR A 121 19.40 -18.50 17.19
C THR A 121 20.54 -18.83 18.18
N PRO A 122 21.46 -17.87 18.46
CA PRO A 122 22.59 -18.09 19.38
C PRO A 122 22.20 -18.53 20.79
N ASP A 123 21.03 -18.11 21.28
CA ASP A 123 20.45 -18.52 22.57
C ASP A 123 19.74 -19.88 22.52
N GLY A 124 19.80 -20.58 21.39
CA GLY A 124 19.27 -21.92 21.23
C GLY A 124 17.78 -21.99 20.92
N VAL A 125 17.12 -20.88 20.55
CA VAL A 125 15.71 -20.88 20.13
C VAL A 125 15.60 -21.29 18.65
N SER A 126 14.84 -22.35 18.37
CA SER A 126 14.55 -22.77 17.01
C SER A 126 13.44 -21.90 16.39
N TYR A 127 13.51 -21.69 15.08
CA TYR A 127 12.49 -20.97 14.31
C TYR A 127 12.29 -21.58 12.92
N THR A 128 11.11 -21.35 12.38
CA THR A 128 10.72 -21.62 10.98
C THR A 128 10.32 -20.30 10.32
N TYR A 129 9.87 -20.35 9.06
CA TYR A 129 9.41 -19.17 8.32
C TYR A 129 7.94 -19.27 7.92
N GLU A 130 7.28 -18.12 7.99
CA GLU A 130 5.94 -17.89 7.46
C GLU A 130 6.03 -16.83 6.36
N ALA A 131 5.31 -17.03 5.27
CA ALA A 131 5.09 -16.00 4.27
C ALA A 131 4.26 -14.88 4.92
N ASN A 132 4.58 -13.63 4.62
CA ASN A 132 4.08 -12.49 5.38
C ASN A 132 3.74 -11.33 4.43
N ASP A 133 4.12 -10.09 4.74
CA ASP A 133 3.81 -8.96 3.88
C ASP A 133 4.44 -9.11 2.49
N ALA A 134 3.71 -8.67 1.46
CA ALA A 134 4.15 -8.64 0.08
C ALA A 134 4.02 -7.23 -0.51
N GLY A 135 4.81 -6.98 -1.55
CA GLY A 135 4.67 -5.84 -2.45
C GLY A 135 4.58 -6.33 -3.89
N VAL A 136 4.40 -5.40 -4.82
CA VAL A 136 4.15 -5.72 -6.23
C VAL A 136 4.84 -4.69 -7.13
N GLY A 137 5.30 -5.15 -8.30
CA GLY A 137 5.86 -4.32 -9.37
C GLY A 137 6.28 -5.18 -10.56
N ASP A 138 6.38 -4.61 -11.75
CA ASP A 138 6.92 -5.30 -12.92
C ASP A 138 8.45 -5.41 -12.80
N LEU A 139 8.97 -6.54 -12.34
CA LEU A 139 10.39 -6.65 -11.97
C LEU A 139 11.31 -6.85 -13.18
N ASP A 140 10.78 -7.27 -14.34
CA ASP A 140 11.59 -7.55 -15.53
C ASP A 140 11.18 -6.81 -16.81
N GLY A 141 10.13 -6.00 -16.75
CA GLY A 141 9.71 -5.06 -17.79
C GLY A 141 8.79 -5.68 -18.83
N ASP A 142 8.15 -6.82 -18.54
CA ASP A 142 7.27 -7.53 -19.48
C ASP A 142 5.81 -7.00 -19.48
N GLY A 143 5.51 -6.08 -18.56
CA GLY A 143 4.20 -5.47 -18.33
C GLY A 143 3.32 -6.22 -17.35
N ARG A 144 3.75 -7.37 -16.85
CA ARG A 144 3.07 -8.12 -15.79
C ARG A 144 3.68 -7.79 -14.46
N LEU A 145 2.81 -7.72 -13.47
CA LEU A 145 3.24 -7.54 -12.10
C LEU A 145 3.81 -8.85 -11.54
N ASP A 146 4.94 -8.73 -10.85
CA ASP A 146 5.55 -9.77 -10.04
C ASP A 146 5.39 -9.44 -8.55
N LEU A 147 5.54 -10.45 -7.70
CA LEU A 147 5.41 -10.33 -6.24
C LEU A 147 6.78 -10.23 -5.58
N VAL A 148 6.90 -9.34 -4.60
CA VAL A 148 8.04 -9.30 -3.67
C VAL A 148 7.55 -9.73 -2.30
N LEU A 149 8.00 -10.90 -1.83
CA LEU A 149 7.51 -11.53 -0.61
C LEU A 149 8.52 -11.42 0.53
N LYS A 150 8.09 -10.88 1.68
CA LYS A 150 8.83 -10.98 2.94
C LYS A 150 8.51 -12.30 3.64
N TRP A 151 9.55 -13.04 4.00
CA TRP A 151 9.45 -14.18 4.91
C TRP A 151 9.76 -13.75 6.34
N TYR A 152 8.85 -14.10 7.24
CA TYR A 152 8.87 -13.70 8.64
C TYR A 152 9.24 -14.91 9.50
N PRO A 153 10.34 -14.87 10.27
CA PRO A 153 10.70 -15.98 11.13
C PRO A 153 9.72 -16.05 12.32
N THR A 154 9.36 -17.26 12.75
CA THR A 154 8.38 -17.48 13.83
C THR A 154 8.80 -16.95 15.20
N ASN A 155 10.06 -16.51 15.34
CA ASN A 155 10.59 -15.84 16.52
C ASN A 155 10.85 -14.33 16.31
N ALA A 156 10.24 -13.69 15.32
CA ALA A 156 10.26 -12.24 15.15
C ALA A 156 9.76 -11.51 16.41
N LYS A 157 10.08 -10.22 16.53
CA LYS A 157 9.87 -9.43 17.77
C LYS A 157 9.24 -8.08 17.49
N ASP A 158 8.33 -7.66 18.37
CA ASP A 158 8.09 -6.23 18.53
C ASP A 158 9.33 -5.55 19.16
N ASN A 159 9.47 -4.25 18.93
CA ASN A 159 10.59 -3.45 19.44
C ASN A 159 10.69 -3.42 20.97
N ALA A 160 9.59 -3.60 21.70
CA ALA A 160 9.62 -3.67 23.16
C ALA A 160 10.18 -5.01 23.67
N GLN A 161 10.23 -6.05 22.84
CA GLN A 161 10.56 -7.41 23.24
C GLN A 161 12.03 -7.72 22.95
N SER A 162 12.76 -8.17 23.97
CA SER A 162 14.11 -8.73 23.80
C SER A 162 14.07 -10.14 23.18
N GLY A 163 15.23 -10.60 22.73
CA GLY A 163 15.45 -11.92 22.13
C GLY A 163 16.04 -11.83 20.73
N TYR A 164 16.81 -12.85 20.36
CA TYR A 164 17.29 -12.99 18.99
C TYR A 164 16.14 -13.30 18.03
N THR A 165 16.32 -12.96 16.76
CA THR A 165 15.41 -13.34 15.68
C THR A 165 16.16 -14.12 14.62
N GLY A 166 15.45 -14.96 13.87
CA GLY A 166 15.91 -15.39 12.55
C GLY A 166 16.10 -14.20 11.61
N ASN A 167 16.78 -14.42 10.49
CA ASN A 167 16.98 -13.36 9.50
C ASN A 167 15.65 -13.01 8.83
N THR A 168 15.50 -11.79 8.35
CA THR A 168 14.43 -11.46 7.39
C THR A 168 14.91 -11.85 6.00
N ILE A 169 14.08 -12.57 5.25
CA ILE A 169 14.35 -12.97 3.86
C ILE A 169 13.33 -12.31 2.95
N VAL A 170 13.75 -11.86 1.77
CA VAL A 170 12.86 -11.28 0.75
C VAL A 170 13.06 -12.01 -0.59
N ASP A 171 11.98 -12.42 -1.23
CA ASP A 171 12.00 -13.09 -2.54
C ASP A 171 11.34 -12.22 -3.61
N GLY A 172 11.86 -12.25 -4.84
CA GLY A 172 11.13 -11.82 -6.05
C GLY A 172 10.55 -13.02 -6.78
N ILE A 173 9.26 -12.99 -7.13
CA ILE A 173 8.49 -14.16 -7.57
C ILE A 173 7.53 -13.76 -8.70
N LYS A 174 7.62 -14.44 -9.84
CA LYS A 174 6.62 -14.30 -10.91
C LYS A 174 5.30 -14.97 -10.54
N LEU A 175 4.20 -14.56 -11.18
CA LEU A 175 2.86 -15.15 -10.93
C LEU A 175 2.74 -16.65 -11.28
N ASP A 176 3.68 -17.22 -12.04
CA ASP A 176 3.75 -18.67 -12.29
C ASP A 176 4.51 -19.46 -11.20
N GLY A 177 5.02 -18.78 -10.17
CA GLY A 177 5.81 -19.36 -9.07
C GLY A 177 7.32 -19.38 -9.32
N THR A 178 7.79 -18.87 -10.45
CA THR A 178 9.23 -18.73 -10.71
C THR A 178 9.84 -17.74 -9.72
N ARG A 179 10.64 -18.24 -8.77
CA ARG A 179 11.45 -17.38 -7.89
C ARG A 179 12.63 -16.82 -8.68
N LEU A 180 12.63 -15.52 -8.90
CA LEU A 180 13.68 -14.77 -9.59
C LEU A 180 14.95 -14.70 -8.73
N TRP A 181 14.80 -14.39 -7.44
CA TRP A 181 15.91 -14.22 -6.51
C TRP A 181 15.46 -14.33 -5.05
N ARG A 182 16.45 -14.36 -4.15
CA ARG A 182 16.28 -14.33 -2.70
C ARG A 182 17.35 -13.45 -2.06
N VAL A 183 16.95 -12.41 -1.35
CA VAL A 183 17.81 -11.56 -0.51
C VAL A 183 17.71 -12.03 0.94
N ASP A 184 18.85 -12.29 1.58
CA ASP A 184 18.93 -12.56 3.02
C ASP A 184 19.49 -11.33 3.72
N LEU A 185 18.65 -10.62 4.50
CA LEU A 185 19.08 -9.40 5.18
C LEU A 185 20.14 -9.64 6.26
N GLY A 186 20.34 -10.89 6.65
CA GLY A 186 21.41 -11.28 7.55
C GLY A 186 21.12 -10.92 9.00
N ARG A 187 22.06 -11.29 9.86
CA ARG A 187 21.91 -11.22 11.33
C ARG A 187 21.83 -9.79 11.88
N ASN A 188 22.29 -8.80 11.11
CA ASN A 188 22.37 -7.41 11.55
C ASN A 188 21.12 -6.59 11.22
N ILE A 189 20.09 -7.24 10.66
CA ILE A 189 18.73 -6.72 10.56
C ILE A 189 17.82 -7.60 11.43
N ARG A 190 17.17 -6.98 12.41
CA ARG A 190 16.23 -7.68 13.29
C ARG A 190 14.91 -7.92 12.55
N SER A 191 14.26 -9.04 12.82
CA SER A 191 12.97 -9.38 12.21
C SER A 191 11.81 -8.94 13.10
N GLY A 192 10.90 -8.14 12.54
CA GLY A 192 9.73 -7.60 13.22
C GLY A 192 8.98 -6.61 12.32
N ALA A 193 7.73 -6.31 12.64
CA ALA A 193 6.88 -5.41 11.83
C ALA A 193 7.52 -4.03 11.63
N HIS A 194 8.23 -3.50 12.64
CA HIS A 194 8.73 -2.13 12.61
C HIS A 194 10.16 -1.99 12.08
N TYR A 195 10.79 -3.07 11.59
CA TYR A 195 12.18 -3.06 11.10
C TYR A 195 12.27 -2.88 9.58
N THR A 196 12.11 -3.97 8.82
CA THR A 196 12.26 -3.95 7.37
C THR A 196 10.98 -3.45 6.71
N GLN A 197 11.06 -2.22 6.20
CA GLN A 197 10.06 -1.61 5.33
C GLN A 197 10.66 -1.59 3.92
N PHE A 198 10.16 -2.46 3.04
CA PHE A 198 10.68 -2.57 1.67
C PHE A 198 9.76 -1.83 0.71
N GLN A 199 10.32 -1.19 -0.30
CA GLN A 199 9.54 -0.48 -1.32
C GLN A 199 9.83 -1.08 -2.68
N VAL A 200 8.77 -1.32 -3.46
CA VAL A 200 8.82 -1.92 -4.80
C VAL A 200 8.24 -0.93 -5.80
N TYR A 201 9.12 -0.37 -6.64
CA TYR A 201 8.76 0.70 -7.56
C TYR A 201 9.83 0.88 -8.63
N ASP A 202 9.44 1.31 -9.83
CA ASP A 202 10.38 1.77 -10.86
C ASP A 202 10.83 3.20 -10.52
N TYR A 203 11.93 3.31 -9.79
CA TYR A 203 12.42 4.61 -9.34
C TYR A 203 13.14 5.34 -10.46
N ASP A 204 13.99 4.68 -11.24
CA ASP A 204 14.79 5.36 -12.27
C ASP A 204 14.12 5.50 -13.65
N GLY A 205 12.88 5.00 -13.79
CA GLY A 205 12.05 5.17 -14.96
C GLY A 205 12.56 4.39 -16.17
N ASP A 206 13.12 3.20 -15.96
CA ASP A 206 13.58 2.32 -17.03
C ASP A 206 12.52 1.28 -17.48
N GLY A 207 11.35 1.30 -16.83
CA GLY A 207 10.24 0.39 -17.09
C GLY A 207 10.29 -0.90 -16.27
N LYS A 208 11.21 -1.01 -15.29
CA LYS A 208 11.32 -2.13 -14.36
C LYS A 208 11.33 -1.63 -12.93
N ALA A 209 10.61 -2.31 -12.06
CA ALA A 209 10.61 -1.98 -10.65
C ALA A 209 11.94 -2.40 -9.99
N GLU A 210 12.49 -1.53 -9.16
CA GLU A 210 13.50 -1.89 -8.17
C GLU A 210 12.88 -2.30 -6.84
N VAL A 211 13.73 -2.82 -5.94
CA VAL A 211 13.39 -2.99 -4.53
C VAL A 211 14.36 -2.21 -3.65
N ALA A 212 13.84 -1.31 -2.81
CA ALA A 212 14.65 -0.54 -1.86
C ALA A 212 14.34 -0.92 -0.42
N MET A 213 15.37 -1.14 0.41
CA MET A 213 15.17 -1.37 1.84
C MET A 213 16.43 -1.09 2.67
N LYS A 214 16.25 -0.97 3.99
CA LYS A 214 17.35 -0.91 4.96
C LYS A 214 18.11 -2.24 4.98
N THR A 215 19.43 -2.16 4.95
CA THR A 215 20.36 -3.29 4.95
C THR A 215 21.48 -3.06 5.96
N ALA A 216 22.32 -4.06 6.16
CA ALA A 216 23.43 -3.98 7.11
C ALA A 216 24.60 -4.83 6.62
N ASP A 217 25.72 -4.76 7.35
CA ASP A 217 26.82 -5.69 7.18
C ASP A 217 26.33 -7.14 7.21
N GLY A 218 26.70 -7.93 6.21
CA GLY A 218 26.33 -9.34 6.13
C GLY A 218 24.99 -9.62 5.43
N THR A 219 24.26 -8.59 4.98
CA THR A 219 23.16 -8.78 4.01
C THR A 219 23.71 -9.44 2.74
N ARG A 220 23.02 -10.45 2.23
CA ARG A 220 23.33 -11.15 0.97
C ARG A 220 22.28 -10.81 -0.07
N ASP A 221 22.72 -10.28 -1.20
CA ASP A 221 21.84 -9.94 -2.30
C ASP A 221 21.38 -11.18 -3.09
N GLY A 222 20.54 -10.97 -4.10
CA GLY A 222 19.93 -12.03 -4.93
C GLY A 222 20.92 -12.86 -5.73
N ILE A 223 22.16 -12.39 -5.92
CA ILE A 223 23.25 -13.13 -6.58
C ILE A 223 24.28 -13.67 -5.58
N GLY A 224 24.03 -13.53 -4.28
CA GLY A 224 24.85 -14.03 -3.19
C GLY A 224 26.02 -13.13 -2.78
N ALA A 225 26.13 -11.93 -3.36
CA ALA A 225 27.13 -10.95 -2.95
C ALA A 225 26.78 -10.38 -1.58
N VAL A 226 27.80 -10.19 -0.72
CA VAL A 226 27.59 -9.66 0.63
C VAL A 226 27.79 -8.14 0.61
N ILE A 227 26.86 -7.43 1.23
CA ILE A 227 26.96 -5.99 1.51
C ILE A 227 27.76 -5.80 2.80
N GLY A 228 28.79 -4.96 2.74
CA GLY A 228 29.62 -4.63 3.88
C GLY A 228 30.45 -5.81 4.40
N ASN A 229 30.60 -5.92 5.73
CA ASN A 229 31.43 -6.93 6.38
C ASN A 229 30.66 -8.23 6.67
N ALA A 230 30.95 -9.29 5.92
CA ALA A 230 30.34 -10.61 6.07
C ALA A 230 30.46 -11.25 7.46
N SER A 231 31.48 -10.87 8.24
CA SER A 231 31.76 -11.44 9.56
C SER A 231 31.26 -10.57 10.72
N ALA A 232 30.74 -9.37 10.46
CA ALA A 232 30.28 -8.49 11.51
C ALA A 232 29.03 -9.06 12.20
N ASP A 233 29.01 -8.95 13.53
CA ASP A 233 27.87 -9.32 14.36
C ASP A 233 27.64 -8.19 15.39
N HIS A 234 26.60 -7.41 15.13
CA HIS A 234 26.24 -6.24 15.94
C HIS A 234 25.08 -6.52 16.90
N ARG A 235 24.65 -7.79 17.00
CA ARG A 235 23.61 -8.21 17.93
C ARG A 235 24.17 -8.16 19.35
N ASN A 236 23.47 -7.45 20.24
CA ASN A 236 23.77 -7.52 21.66
C ASN A 236 23.20 -8.80 22.29
N SER A 237 23.47 -9.04 23.58
CA SER A 237 23.00 -10.23 24.30
C SER A 237 21.48 -10.34 24.41
N SER A 238 20.75 -9.25 24.17
CA SER A 238 19.29 -9.19 24.12
C SER A 238 18.74 -9.26 22.69
N GLY A 239 19.58 -9.55 21.69
CA GLY A 239 19.20 -9.73 20.28
C GLY A 239 18.86 -8.44 19.52
N TYR A 240 19.16 -7.26 20.07
CA TYR A 240 19.00 -5.98 19.38
C TYR A 240 20.27 -5.59 18.61
N ILE A 241 20.14 -4.78 17.56
CA ILE A 241 21.25 -4.27 16.75
C ILE A 241 21.35 -2.74 16.90
N LEU A 242 21.94 -2.31 18.01
CA LEU A 242 22.00 -0.91 18.42
C LEU A 242 23.36 -0.24 18.15
N SER A 243 24.22 -0.91 17.38
CA SER A 243 25.55 -0.43 16.98
C SER A 243 25.88 -0.95 15.58
N GLY A 244 27.05 -0.57 15.06
CA GLY A 244 27.47 -0.91 13.70
C GLY A 244 26.83 -0.01 12.63
N PRO A 245 27.34 -0.09 11.39
CA PRO A 245 26.81 0.69 10.29
C PRO A 245 25.40 0.22 9.91
N GLU A 246 24.64 1.13 9.30
CA GLU A 246 23.32 0.87 8.74
C GLU A 246 23.32 1.40 7.33
N PHE A 247 22.73 0.65 6.41
CA PHE A 247 22.77 0.97 4.98
C PHE A 247 21.36 1.09 4.40
N LEU A 248 21.23 1.88 3.34
CA LEU A 248 20.11 1.84 2.41
C LEU A 248 20.64 1.28 1.10
N THR A 249 19.97 0.24 0.57
CA THR A 249 20.38 -0.41 -0.68
C THR A 249 19.23 -0.42 -1.66
N MET A 250 19.54 -0.08 -2.92
CA MET A 250 18.67 -0.32 -4.07
C MET A 250 19.05 -1.66 -4.70
N PHE A 251 18.07 -2.54 -4.87
CA PHE A 251 18.22 -3.84 -5.50
C PHE A 251 17.54 -3.85 -6.86
N ASN A 252 18.20 -4.45 -7.84
CA ASN A 252 17.62 -4.70 -9.16
C ASN A 252 16.42 -5.64 -9.03
N GLY A 253 15.24 -5.26 -9.53
CA GLY A 253 14.04 -6.07 -9.37
C GLY A 253 14.11 -7.43 -10.05
N GLN A 254 14.77 -7.55 -11.19
CA GLN A 254 14.84 -8.82 -11.93
C GLN A 254 15.77 -9.85 -11.27
N THR A 255 16.84 -9.39 -10.60
CA THR A 255 17.93 -10.26 -10.13
C THR A 255 18.17 -10.22 -8.63
N GLY A 256 17.58 -9.27 -7.92
CA GLY A 256 17.84 -9.00 -6.51
C GLY A 256 19.27 -8.54 -6.24
N LYS A 257 20.06 -8.22 -7.27
CA LYS A 257 21.45 -7.74 -7.13
C LYS A 257 21.48 -6.34 -6.52
N ALA A 258 22.35 -6.09 -5.55
CA ALA A 258 22.58 -4.75 -5.04
C ALA A 258 23.17 -3.84 -6.13
N MET A 259 22.50 -2.74 -6.45
CA MET A 259 22.91 -1.78 -7.49
C MET A 259 23.66 -0.58 -6.91
N GLY A 260 23.19 -0.10 -5.75
CA GLY A 260 23.80 1.00 -5.03
C GLY A 260 23.49 0.91 -3.55
N THR A 261 24.48 1.23 -2.72
CA THR A 261 24.36 1.22 -1.26
C THR A 261 24.94 2.52 -0.72
N VAL A 262 24.19 3.19 0.16
CA VAL A 262 24.60 4.38 0.91
C VAL A 262 24.37 4.17 2.40
N ASP A 263 24.95 5.02 3.24
CA ASP A 263 24.61 5.04 4.66
C ASP A 263 23.11 5.33 4.84
N TYR A 264 22.47 4.58 5.76
CA TYR A 264 21.06 4.76 6.04
C TYR A 264 20.81 6.11 6.70
N VAL A 265 19.99 6.93 6.06
CA VAL A 265 19.44 8.16 6.64
C VAL A 265 17.93 7.98 6.72
N PRO A 266 17.33 8.09 7.92
CA PRO A 266 17.90 8.67 9.15
C PRO A 266 18.86 7.77 9.95
N GLY A 267 20.08 8.27 10.21
CA GLY A 267 21.09 7.53 10.97
C GLY A 267 20.73 7.35 12.45
N ARG A 268 21.24 6.27 13.07
CA ARG A 268 20.93 5.92 14.47
C ARG A 268 21.28 7.02 15.48
N GLY A 269 22.50 7.56 15.39
CA GLY A 269 23.05 8.39 16.46
C GLY A 269 23.06 7.67 17.81
N ASN A 270 22.85 8.42 18.89
CA ASN A 270 22.66 7.82 20.22
C ASN A 270 21.25 7.26 20.34
N VAL A 271 21.12 6.00 20.80
CA VAL A 271 19.82 5.35 21.03
C VAL A 271 18.90 6.21 21.91
N SER A 272 19.46 6.81 22.97
CA SER A 272 18.74 7.69 23.90
C SER A 272 18.16 8.96 23.27
N SER A 273 18.67 9.42 22.13
CA SER A 273 18.11 10.57 21.40
C SER A 273 16.70 10.29 20.85
N TRP A 274 16.28 9.02 20.82
CA TRP A 274 14.95 8.59 20.42
C TRP A 274 14.00 8.41 21.61
N GLY A 275 14.41 8.73 22.84
CA GLY A 275 13.54 8.76 24.01
C GLY A 275 13.52 7.48 24.86
N ASP A 276 14.31 6.46 24.52
CA ASP A 276 14.66 5.36 25.41
C ASP A 276 16.09 4.89 25.13
N ASN A 277 16.68 4.13 26.06
CA ASN A 277 18.06 3.65 25.95
C ASN A 277 18.17 2.15 25.63
N TYR A 278 17.05 1.43 25.51
CA TYR A 278 17.03 -0.02 25.34
C TYR A 278 16.75 -0.47 23.91
N GLY A 279 16.38 0.45 23.01
CA GLY A 279 16.34 0.19 21.57
C GLY A 279 14.94 0.15 20.95
N ASN A 280 13.90 0.61 21.65
CA ASN A 280 12.54 0.52 21.11
C ASN A 280 12.26 1.63 20.09
N ARG A 281 12.26 2.88 20.54
CA ARG A 281 11.87 4.04 19.70
C ARG A 281 12.83 4.31 18.55
N VAL A 282 14.11 3.98 18.74
CA VAL A 282 15.13 4.16 17.70
C VAL A 282 14.84 3.30 16.48
N ASP A 283 14.35 2.07 16.64
CA ASP A 283 14.17 1.14 15.53
C ASP A 283 12.73 1.09 15.03
N ARG A 284 12.03 2.23 15.12
CA ARG A 284 10.71 2.43 14.55
C ARG A 284 10.85 3.01 13.15
N PHE A 285 10.78 2.16 12.13
CA PHE A 285 10.99 2.58 10.74
C PHE A 285 9.67 2.61 9.97
N LEU A 286 9.54 3.59 9.06
CA LEU A 286 8.51 3.63 8.03
C LEU A 286 9.18 3.88 6.67
N ALA A 287 8.52 3.49 5.58
CA ALA A 287 8.96 3.80 4.23
C ALA A 287 7.77 4.11 3.32
N GLY A 288 8.03 4.79 2.22
CA GLY A 288 7.01 5.13 1.23
C GLY A 288 7.61 5.52 -0.12
N THR A 289 6.73 5.75 -1.08
CA THR A 289 7.06 6.28 -2.40
C THR A 289 6.23 7.54 -2.66
N ALA A 290 6.86 8.60 -3.17
CA ALA A 290 6.21 9.89 -3.38
C ALA A 290 6.72 10.62 -4.64
N TYR A 291 5.80 11.21 -5.39
CA TYR A 291 6.09 12.07 -6.55
C TYR A 291 6.38 13.50 -6.09
N LEU A 292 7.49 13.68 -5.38
CA LEU A 292 7.90 14.97 -4.78
C LEU A 292 8.21 16.06 -5.81
N ASP A 293 8.42 15.72 -7.09
CA ASP A 293 8.57 16.66 -8.18
C ASP A 293 7.33 16.72 -9.09
N GLY A 294 6.27 15.99 -8.71
CA GLY A 294 5.02 15.88 -9.46
C GLY A 294 5.12 15.06 -10.75
N ALA A 295 6.24 14.39 -11.01
CA ALA A 295 6.48 13.66 -12.26
C ALA A 295 7.04 12.25 -12.05
N ARG A 296 8.02 12.08 -11.15
CA ARG A 296 8.75 10.83 -10.98
C ARG A 296 8.82 10.41 -9.51
N PRO A 297 8.82 9.09 -9.23
CA PRO A 297 8.82 8.59 -7.87
C PRO A 297 10.15 8.85 -7.15
N SER A 298 10.03 9.21 -5.87
CA SER A 298 11.12 9.32 -4.89
C SER A 298 10.89 8.29 -3.80
N LEU A 299 11.97 7.77 -3.24
CA LEU A 299 11.94 6.89 -2.09
C LEU A 299 11.92 7.71 -0.79
N ILE A 300 11.03 7.34 0.12
CA ILE A 300 10.92 7.93 1.46
C ILE A 300 11.36 6.90 2.49
N MET A 301 12.34 7.25 3.32
CA MET A 301 12.78 6.45 4.46
C MET A 301 12.63 7.26 5.74
N ALA A 302 11.95 6.71 6.75
CA ALA A 302 11.68 7.40 8.00
C ALA A 302 12.07 6.57 9.22
N ARG A 303 12.41 7.28 10.30
CA ARG A 303 12.79 6.69 11.59
C ARG A 303 12.21 7.53 12.73
N GLY A 304 11.61 6.85 13.70
CA GLY A 304 11.00 7.44 14.89
C GLY A 304 9.65 8.11 14.62
N TYR A 305 8.76 8.00 15.59
CA TYR A 305 7.46 8.69 15.58
C TYR A 305 6.89 8.97 16.98
N TYR A 306 7.30 8.24 18.02
CA TYR A 306 6.87 8.50 19.39
C TYR A 306 7.48 9.76 20.02
N THR A 307 8.65 10.21 19.54
CA THR A 307 9.41 11.35 20.07
C THR A 307 10.08 12.09 18.90
N ARG A 308 11.41 11.95 18.75
CA ARG A 308 12.12 12.38 17.54
C ARG A 308 11.58 11.62 16.34
N SER A 309 11.30 12.35 15.27
CA SER A 309 10.88 11.81 13.98
C SER A 309 11.76 12.40 12.90
N VAL A 310 12.24 11.56 12.00
CA VAL A 310 13.10 11.98 10.89
C VAL A 310 12.61 11.30 9.62
N ILE A 311 12.47 12.07 8.55
CA ILE A 311 12.02 11.61 7.23
C ILE A 311 13.08 12.07 6.22
N ALA A 312 13.58 11.15 5.40
CA ALA A 312 14.55 11.43 4.35
C ALA A 312 13.99 11.00 2.99
N ALA A 313 14.07 11.92 2.02
CA ALA A 313 13.67 11.67 0.65
C ALA A 313 14.90 11.44 -0.24
N TRP A 314 14.78 10.47 -1.14
CA TRP A 314 15.85 10.03 -2.02
C TRP A 314 15.35 9.85 -3.44
N ASP A 315 16.18 10.29 -4.38
CA ASP A 315 16.09 9.90 -5.78
C ASP A 315 17.01 8.73 -6.05
N TRP A 316 16.55 7.85 -6.91
CA TRP A 316 17.38 6.83 -7.55
C TRP A 316 17.34 7.06 -9.06
N ARG A 317 18.44 7.49 -9.63
CA ARG A 317 18.55 7.84 -11.06
C ARG A 317 19.93 7.46 -11.56
N ASN A 318 20.00 6.87 -12.76
CA ASN A 318 21.28 6.54 -13.40
C ASN A 318 22.21 5.70 -12.49
N GLY A 319 21.65 4.77 -11.72
CA GLY A 319 22.42 3.93 -10.79
C GLY A 319 22.93 4.64 -9.54
N GLN A 320 22.38 5.81 -9.16
CA GLN A 320 22.87 6.59 -8.02
C GLN A 320 21.74 7.09 -7.11
N PHE A 321 21.99 7.04 -5.80
CA PHE A 321 21.19 7.71 -4.79
C PHE A 321 21.53 9.20 -4.72
N THR A 322 20.52 10.07 -4.76
CA THR A 322 20.64 11.50 -4.44
C THR A 322 19.64 11.85 -3.34
N ARG A 323 20.12 12.34 -2.20
CA ARG A 323 19.22 12.75 -1.12
C ARG A 323 18.60 14.11 -1.48
N ARG A 324 17.26 14.16 -1.58
CA ARG A 324 16.50 15.38 -1.87
C ARG A 324 16.50 16.31 -0.66
N TRP A 325 16.06 15.79 0.49
CA TRP A 325 15.98 16.55 1.72
C TRP A 325 15.93 15.62 2.95
N THR A 326 16.00 16.22 4.13
CA THR A 326 15.78 15.53 5.40
C THR A 326 15.01 16.44 6.34
N PHE A 327 13.83 15.99 6.73
CA PHE A 327 13.04 16.58 7.81
C PHE A 327 13.46 15.93 9.13
N ASP A 328 13.82 16.71 10.14
CA ASP A 328 14.20 16.22 11.47
C ASP A 328 13.58 17.11 12.55
N THR A 329 12.76 16.53 13.44
CA THR A 329 12.10 17.27 14.53
C THR A 329 13.06 17.82 15.58
N SER A 330 14.29 17.29 15.64
CA SER A 330 15.35 17.79 16.53
C SER A 330 16.23 18.88 15.90
N SER A 331 16.06 19.17 14.60
CA SER A 331 16.78 20.27 13.95
C SER A 331 16.36 21.63 14.52
N SER A 332 17.21 22.64 14.41
CA SER A 332 16.87 24.01 14.82
C SER A 332 15.67 24.59 14.07
N ALA A 333 15.38 24.08 12.87
CA ALA A 333 14.21 24.50 12.09
C ALA A 333 12.89 23.96 12.68
N ASN A 334 12.88 22.78 13.30
CA ASN A 334 11.65 22.10 13.72
C ASN A 334 11.51 21.91 15.24
N SER A 335 12.59 22.05 16.01
CA SER A 335 12.57 21.87 17.46
C SER A 335 11.54 22.79 18.11
N GLY A 336 10.66 22.23 18.95
CA GLY A 336 9.61 22.96 19.65
C GLY A 336 8.39 23.35 18.78
N ARG A 337 8.34 22.96 17.50
CA ARG A 337 7.19 23.24 16.63
C ARG A 337 6.02 22.25 16.78
N GLY A 338 6.22 21.15 17.51
CA GLY A 338 5.17 20.16 17.83
C GLY A 338 5.01 19.05 16.80
N TYR A 339 6.06 18.80 16.00
CA TYR A 339 6.12 17.69 15.04
C TYR A 339 6.64 16.39 15.68
N ASP A 340 7.25 16.48 16.86
CA ASP A 340 7.64 15.32 17.66
C ASP A 340 6.41 14.57 18.21
N GLY A 341 6.49 13.23 18.27
CA GLY A 341 5.42 12.40 18.83
C GLY A 341 4.16 12.25 17.96
N GLN A 342 4.21 12.64 16.68
CA GLN A 342 3.00 12.70 15.84
C GLN A 342 2.80 11.49 14.92
N GLY A 343 3.84 10.76 14.54
CA GLY A 343 3.74 9.70 13.51
C GLY A 343 2.91 8.49 13.95
N ASN A 344 2.37 7.77 12.98
CA ASN A 344 1.66 6.50 13.20
C ASN A 344 2.61 5.31 13.06
N HIS A 345 2.06 4.10 13.24
CA HIS A 345 2.63 2.87 12.69
C HIS A 345 2.42 2.71 11.16
N SER A 346 2.23 3.83 10.46
CA SER A 346 2.04 3.91 9.02
C SER A 346 2.31 5.35 8.59
N LEU A 347 2.34 5.57 7.28
CA LEU A 347 2.26 6.88 6.65
C LEU A 347 1.32 6.80 5.46
N SER A 348 0.89 7.95 4.95
CA SER A 348 0.22 8.08 3.66
C SER A 348 0.96 9.11 2.82
N VAL A 349 0.75 9.02 1.51
CA VAL A 349 1.38 9.91 0.52
C VAL A 349 0.29 10.38 -0.42
N ALA A 350 0.13 11.69 -0.56
CA ALA A 350 -0.87 12.30 -1.44
C ALA A 350 -0.53 13.76 -1.71
N ASP A 351 -0.94 14.26 -2.89
CA ASP A 351 -1.03 15.71 -3.18
C ASP A 351 -2.19 16.31 -2.39
N VAL A 352 -1.91 16.78 -1.17
CA VAL A 352 -2.94 17.30 -0.26
C VAL A 352 -3.18 18.77 -0.47
N ASP A 353 -2.23 19.50 -1.05
CA ASP A 353 -2.34 20.96 -1.25
C ASP A 353 -2.63 21.39 -2.70
N ALA A 354 -2.77 20.40 -3.60
CA ALA A 354 -3.13 20.51 -5.00
C ALA A 354 -2.11 21.29 -5.84
N ASP A 355 -0.83 21.18 -5.52
CA ASP A 355 0.27 21.74 -6.33
C ASP A 355 0.81 20.79 -7.40
N GLY A 356 0.31 19.54 -7.44
CA GLY A 356 0.68 18.50 -8.38
C GLY A 356 1.76 17.55 -7.86
N LYS A 357 2.29 17.75 -6.65
CA LYS A 357 3.33 16.93 -6.02
C LYS A 357 2.79 16.27 -4.76
N ASP A 358 3.50 15.26 -4.27
CA ASP A 358 3.02 14.51 -3.12
C ASP A 358 3.64 14.99 -1.80
N GLU A 359 2.81 15.12 -0.78
CA GLU A 359 3.20 15.34 0.61
C GLU A 359 3.21 14.02 1.39
N ILE A 360 3.91 14.01 2.53
CA ILE A 360 4.01 12.87 3.43
C ILE A 360 3.11 13.11 4.64
N VAL A 361 1.93 12.48 4.66
CA VAL A 361 1.01 12.48 5.80
C VAL A 361 1.48 11.44 6.81
N TYR A 362 2.15 11.91 7.85
CA TYR A 362 2.89 11.10 8.82
C TYR A 362 2.17 11.11 10.18
N GLY A 363 1.06 10.39 10.27
CA GLY A 363 0.23 10.39 11.48
C GLY A 363 -0.42 11.75 11.70
N ALA A 364 -0.26 12.34 12.88
CA ALA A 364 -0.82 13.64 13.26
C ALA A 364 -0.01 14.86 12.75
N MET A 365 0.84 14.68 11.74
CA MET A 365 1.56 15.75 11.05
C MET A 365 1.71 15.46 9.56
N THR A 366 1.97 16.49 8.77
CA THR A 366 2.33 16.37 7.35
C THR A 366 3.62 17.12 7.05
N VAL A 367 4.47 16.50 6.24
CA VAL A 367 5.70 17.09 5.69
C VAL A 367 5.49 17.32 4.20
N ASP A 368 5.82 18.53 3.77
CA ASP A 368 5.64 19.06 2.42
C ASP A 368 6.54 18.36 1.39
N ASP A 369 6.23 18.49 0.08
CA ASP A 369 6.99 17.94 -1.06
C ASP A 369 8.50 18.23 -0.97
N ASN A 370 8.82 19.40 -0.43
CA ASN A 370 10.15 19.98 -0.30
C ASN A 370 10.85 19.68 1.04
N GLY A 371 10.21 18.90 1.93
CA GLY A 371 10.75 18.48 3.21
C GLY A 371 10.56 19.46 4.37
N ASN A 372 9.81 20.55 4.17
CA ASN A 372 9.39 21.42 5.26
C ASN A 372 8.18 20.82 6.01
N GLY A 373 8.01 21.15 7.29
CA GLY A 373 6.77 20.79 7.97
C GLY A 373 5.60 21.62 7.42
N LEU A 374 4.55 20.96 6.93
CA LEU A 374 3.34 21.60 6.42
C LEU A 374 2.38 21.95 7.56
N TRP A 375 1.96 20.94 8.34
CA TRP A 375 1.12 21.13 9.52
C TRP A 375 1.31 20.02 10.57
N THR A 376 0.91 20.30 11.81
CA THR A 376 0.80 19.32 12.90
C THR A 376 -0.46 19.60 13.71
N THR A 377 -1.27 18.56 13.96
CA THR A 377 -2.48 18.69 14.81
C THR A 377 -2.15 18.63 16.30
N ARG A 378 -0.95 18.14 16.66
CA ARG A 378 -0.51 17.88 18.05
C ARG A 378 -1.41 16.88 18.78
N LEU A 379 -2.12 16.04 18.03
CA LEU A 379 -2.97 14.97 18.55
C LEU A 379 -2.22 13.65 18.73
N GLY A 380 -0.93 13.61 18.39
CA GLY A 380 -0.02 12.53 18.75
C GLY A 380 -0.19 11.25 17.93
N HIS A 381 0.57 10.24 18.35
CA HIS A 381 0.62 8.90 17.75
C HIS A 381 -0.75 8.22 17.60
N GLY A 382 -0.83 7.27 16.65
CA GLY A 382 -1.95 6.34 16.50
C GLY A 382 -1.60 5.13 15.63
N ASP A 383 -2.54 4.19 15.59
CA ASP A 383 -2.38 2.88 14.96
C ASP A 383 -2.98 2.77 13.55
N ALA A 384 -3.82 3.74 13.16
CA ALA A 384 -4.49 3.76 11.86
C ALA A 384 -4.73 5.19 11.34
N GLY A 385 -4.68 5.35 10.02
CA GLY A 385 -4.86 6.62 9.32
C GLY A 385 -5.26 6.39 7.86
N HIS A 386 -6.20 7.19 7.36
CA HIS A 386 -6.79 7.06 6.03
C HIS A 386 -6.84 8.44 5.36
N VAL A 387 -6.07 8.64 4.29
CA VAL A 387 -6.08 9.85 3.46
C VAL A 387 -6.86 9.55 2.18
N GLY A 388 -7.78 10.42 1.80
CA GLY A 388 -8.48 10.33 0.52
C GLY A 388 -9.53 11.44 0.39
N ASP A 389 -10.28 11.42 -0.70
CA ASP A 389 -11.49 12.23 -0.85
C ASP A 389 -12.62 11.55 -0.05
N LEU A 390 -12.62 11.78 1.27
CA LEU A 390 -13.51 11.10 2.23
C LEU A 390 -14.81 11.89 2.41
N ASN A 391 -14.78 13.19 2.19
CA ASN A 391 -15.94 14.05 2.15
C ASN A 391 -15.99 14.79 0.80
N PRO A 392 -16.62 14.21 -0.24
CA PRO A 392 -16.67 14.81 -1.57
C PRO A 392 -17.40 16.16 -1.66
N SER A 393 -18.05 16.59 -0.57
CA SER A 393 -18.67 17.92 -0.45
C SER A 393 -17.73 18.99 0.10
N HIS A 394 -16.57 18.57 0.62
CA HIS A 394 -15.46 19.41 1.05
C HIS A 394 -14.39 19.39 -0.04
N ALA A 395 -13.83 20.54 -0.38
CA ALA A 395 -12.86 20.63 -1.47
C ALA A 395 -11.47 20.20 -0.97
N GLY A 396 -10.85 19.25 -1.66
CA GLY A 396 -9.54 18.70 -1.30
C GLY A 396 -9.66 17.29 -0.75
N LEU A 397 -8.61 16.84 -0.07
CA LEU A 397 -8.59 15.54 0.61
C LEU A 397 -8.80 15.73 2.11
N GLU A 398 -9.29 14.67 2.75
CA GLU A 398 -9.37 14.57 4.20
C GLU A 398 -8.44 13.48 4.73
N TYR A 399 -8.15 13.59 6.01
CA TYR A 399 -7.41 12.60 6.76
C TYR A 399 -8.16 12.18 8.02
N PHE A 400 -8.62 10.92 8.04
CA PHE A 400 -9.18 10.28 9.21
C PHE A 400 -8.09 9.54 9.99
N LYS A 401 -8.02 9.74 11.31
CA LYS A 401 -7.04 9.07 12.17
C LYS A 401 -7.62 8.74 13.55
N VAL A 402 -7.09 7.67 14.15
CA VAL A 402 -7.30 7.31 15.56
C VAL A 402 -6.10 7.69 16.44
N SER A 403 -6.30 7.88 17.74
CA SER A 403 -5.24 8.26 18.68
C SER A 403 -5.03 7.22 19.77
N GLU A 404 -3.77 6.93 20.12
CA GLU A 404 -3.42 6.00 21.21
C GLU A 404 -3.42 6.70 22.58
N ASP A 405 -3.07 8.00 22.63
CA ASP A 405 -3.06 8.76 23.87
C ASP A 405 -4.49 9.06 24.34
N LYS A 406 -4.89 8.46 25.47
CA LYS A 406 -6.20 8.63 26.10
C LYS A 406 -6.61 10.08 26.42
N SER A 407 -5.67 11.02 26.42
CA SER A 407 -5.94 12.45 26.63
C SER A 407 -6.30 13.19 25.34
N LYS A 408 -6.19 12.53 24.19
CA LYS A 408 -6.50 13.04 22.86
C LYS A 408 -7.85 12.50 22.40
N PRO A 409 -8.52 13.16 21.43
CA PRO A 409 -9.70 12.60 20.79
C PRO A 409 -9.43 11.17 20.30
N GLY A 410 -10.35 10.24 20.58
CA GLY A 410 -10.19 8.85 20.18
C GLY A 410 -10.02 8.71 18.66
N SER A 411 -10.75 9.52 17.89
CA SER A 411 -10.62 9.64 16.45
C SER A 411 -10.99 11.05 15.98
N TRP A 412 -10.51 11.42 14.79
CA TRP A 412 -10.77 12.72 14.19
C TRP A 412 -10.62 12.67 12.67
N MET A 413 -11.30 13.60 12.01
CA MET A 413 -11.17 13.90 10.59
C MET A 413 -10.62 15.31 10.45
N ALA A 414 -9.59 15.48 9.63
CA ALA A 414 -9.03 16.78 9.31
C ALA A 414 -9.03 17.04 7.81
N ASP A 415 -9.05 18.31 7.43
CA ASP A 415 -8.61 18.75 6.12
C ASP A 415 -7.13 18.36 5.94
N ALA A 416 -6.82 17.58 4.90
CA ALA A 416 -5.48 17.01 4.72
C ALA A 416 -4.43 18.06 4.33
N ARG A 417 -4.86 19.21 3.78
CA ARG A 417 -3.98 20.32 3.40
C ARG A 417 -3.49 21.12 4.60
N THR A 418 -4.35 21.32 5.58
CA THR A 418 -4.16 22.32 6.65
C THR A 418 -4.05 21.71 8.04
N GLY A 419 -4.49 20.44 8.21
CA GLY A 419 -4.62 19.81 9.51
C GLY A 419 -5.77 20.38 10.34
N GLN A 420 -6.65 21.22 9.76
CA GLN A 420 -7.82 21.72 10.46
C GLN A 420 -8.77 20.57 10.78
N ILE A 421 -9.04 20.35 12.06
CA ILE A 421 -10.01 19.35 12.52
C ILE A 421 -11.42 19.76 12.05
N LEU A 422 -12.03 18.90 11.22
CA LEU A 422 -13.40 19.04 10.73
C LEU A 422 -14.39 18.51 11.76
N TRP A 423 -14.07 17.36 12.36
CA TRP A 423 -14.79 16.79 13.50
C TRP A 423 -13.88 15.85 14.28
N GLN A 424 -14.27 15.56 15.53
CA GLN A 424 -13.54 14.65 16.41
C GLN A 424 -14.48 13.97 17.42
N THR A 425 -14.09 12.79 17.88
CA THR A 425 -14.78 12.07 18.97
C THR A 425 -14.21 12.44 20.34
N ALA A 426 -14.84 11.95 21.42
CA ALA A 426 -14.35 12.18 22.78
C ALA A 426 -13.01 11.46 23.04
N SER A 427 -12.22 11.98 23.97
CA SER A 427 -11.05 11.29 24.54
C SER A 427 -11.48 10.27 25.59
N GLY A 428 -10.66 9.25 25.88
CA GLY A 428 -10.90 8.39 27.05
C GLY A 428 -10.14 7.08 27.09
N SER A 429 -9.66 6.59 25.95
CA SER A 429 -8.96 5.32 25.81
C SER A 429 -7.97 5.37 24.66
N ASP A 430 -7.07 4.40 24.64
CA ASP A 430 -6.36 4.03 23.41
C ASP A 430 -7.38 3.53 22.37
N ASN A 431 -7.38 4.16 21.20
CA ASN A 431 -8.18 3.76 20.06
C ASN A 431 -7.31 3.08 19.00
N GLY A 432 -6.97 1.81 19.21
CA GLY A 432 -6.00 1.09 18.40
C GLY A 432 -6.46 0.67 16.98
N ARG A 433 -7.67 1.01 16.55
CA ARG A 433 -8.20 0.73 15.19
C ARG A 433 -9.19 1.79 14.75
N GLY A 434 -9.16 2.15 13.48
CA GLY A 434 -10.24 2.87 12.82
C GLY A 434 -10.10 2.77 11.31
N VAL A 435 -11.22 2.95 10.61
CA VAL A 435 -11.32 2.90 9.15
C VAL A 435 -12.17 4.06 8.66
N ALA A 436 -11.87 4.59 7.47
CA ALA A 436 -12.75 5.47 6.73
C ALA A 436 -12.96 4.99 5.29
N ALA A 437 -14.21 4.76 4.88
CA ALA A 437 -14.62 4.39 3.52
C ALA A 437 -16.13 4.54 3.34
N ASP A 438 -16.58 4.73 2.10
CA ASP A 438 -18.02 4.63 1.78
C ASP A 438 -18.40 3.15 1.83
N VAL A 439 -19.05 2.74 2.91
CA VAL A 439 -19.54 1.37 3.10
C VAL A 439 -21.06 1.32 3.03
N HIS A 440 -21.72 2.48 2.95
CA HIS A 440 -23.15 2.61 3.03
C HIS A 440 -23.70 3.63 2.03
N ALA A 441 -24.28 3.13 0.93
CA ALA A 441 -24.92 3.95 -0.10
C ALA A 441 -26.03 4.91 0.40
N GLY A 442 -26.54 4.73 1.62
CA GLY A 442 -27.51 5.64 2.24
C GLY A 442 -26.91 6.91 2.84
N SER A 443 -25.58 7.07 2.81
CA SER A 443 -24.85 8.22 3.36
C SER A 443 -23.87 8.76 2.30
N PRO A 444 -23.79 10.10 2.12
CA PRO A 444 -22.83 10.68 1.17
C PRO A 444 -21.39 10.70 1.71
N GLY A 445 -20.45 10.28 0.87
CA GLY A 445 -19.02 10.27 1.19
C GLY A 445 -18.59 9.03 1.95
N ALA A 446 -17.36 9.03 2.45
CA ALA A 446 -16.84 7.95 3.27
C ALA A 446 -17.31 8.07 4.72
N GLU A 447 -17.87 6.99 5.24
CA GLU A 447 -18.10 6.85 6.67
C GLU A 447 -16.80 6.55 7.42
N ALA A 448 -16.81 6.78 8.74
CA ALA A 448 -15.69 6.45 9.61
C ALA A 448 -16.17 5.71 10.87
N TRP A 449 -15.41 4.72 11.32
CA TRP A 449 -15.68 3.98 12.55
C TRP A 449 -14.39 3.51 13.22
N SER A 450 -14.42 3.21 14.51
CA SER A 450 -13.20 2.94 15.28
C SER A 450 -13.47 2.19 16.59
N ALA A 451 -12.46 1.55 17.17
CA ALA A 451 -12.62 0.67 18.32
C ALA A 451 -13.10 1.36 19.61
N SER A 452 -12.93 2.68 19.73
CA SER A 452 -13.40 3.49 20.87
C SER A 452 -14.69 4.27 20.60
N ASP A 453 -15.29 4.11 19.41
CA ASP A 453 -16.63 4.62 19.09
C ASP A 453 -17.55 3.41 18.88
N ASN A 454 -18.85 3.56 19.12
CA ASN A 454 -19.81 2.46 18.96
C ASN A 454 -20.82 2.73 17.85
N THR A 455 -20.52 3.68 16.97
CA THR A 455 -21.37 4.08 15.87
C THR A 455 -20.56 4.38 14.62
N LEU A 456 -21.17 4.08 13.48
CA LEU A 456 -20.71 4.57 12.19
C LEU A 456 -20.91 6.09 12.13
N ARG A 457 -19.87 6.83 11.75
CA ARG A 457 -19.92 8.28 11.54
C ARG A 457 -20.02 8.58 10.06
N SER A 458 -20.84 9.55 9.66
CA SER A 458 -20.79 10.13 8.32
C SER A 458 -19.47 10.85 8.07
N ALA A 459 -19.19 11.21 6.82
CA ALA A 459 -18.06 12.07 6.45
C ALA A 459 -17.99 13.39 7.24
N THR A 460 -19.14 13.86 7.75
CA THR A 460 -19.28 15.09 8.57
C THR A 460 -19.36 14.83 10.08
N GLY A 461 -19.18 13.58 10.55
CA GLY A 461 -19.12 13.23 11.96
C GLY A 461 -20.47 12.93 12.64
N ALA A 462 -21.57 12.93 11.88
CA ALA A 462 -22.88 12.57 12.42
C ALA A 462 -22.98 11.06 12.65
N SER A 463 -23.67 10.62 13.71
CA SER A 463 -23.92 9.19 13.95
C SER A 463 -24.96 8.64 12.97
N LEU A 464 -24.64 7.51 12.34
CA LEU A 464 -25.47 6.78 11.38
C LEU A 464 -25.99 5.45 11.95
N GLY A 465 -25.73 5.17 13.22
CA GLY A 465 -26.14 3.94 13.88
C GLY A 465 -25.04 2.88 13.90
N ARG A 466 -25.40 1.63 13.58
CA ARG A 466 -24.53 0.45 13.72
C ARG A 466 -23.20 0.63 12.98
N GLU A 467 -22.08 0.34 13.66
CA GLU A 467 -20.78 0.20 13.01
C GLU A 467 -20.56 -1.19 12.35
N PRO A 468 -19.69 -1.27 11.34
CA PRO A 468 -19.19 -2.54 10.78
C PRO A 468 -18.58 -3.48 11.81
N SER A 469 -18.62 -4.80 11.55
CA SER A 469 -18.05 -5.81 12.46
C SER A 469 -16.53 -5.91 12.43
N SER A 470 -15.85 -5.22 11.50
CA SER A 470 -14.39 -5.23 11.40
C SER A 470 -13.83 -3.83 11.13
N MET A 471 -12.60 -3.62 11.59
CA MET A 471 -11.88 -2.35 11.55
C MET A 471 -10.42 -2.65 11.16
N ASN A 472 -10.20 -2.96 9.89
CA ASN A 472 -8.91 -3.40 9.38
C ASN A 472 -8.67 -2.89 7.96
N PHE A 473 -8.84 -3.75 6.96
CA PHE A 473 -8.71 -3.41 5.56
C PHE A 473 -10.08 -3.22 4.91
N LEU A 474 -10.01 -2.76 3.67
CA LEU A 474 -11.13 -2.52 2.78
C LEU A 474 -10.87 -3.25 1.46
N SER A 475 -11.93 -3.51 0.69
CA SER A 475 -11.85 -4.09 -0.64
C SER A 475 -13.01 -3.59 -1.49
N TRP A 476 -12.78 -2.98 -2.64
CA TRP A 476 -13.81 -2.94 -3.67
C TRP A 476 -13.89 -4.32 -4.29
N TRP A 477 -14.83 -5.13 -3.81
CA TRP A 477 -14.91 -6.54 -4.14
C TRP A 477 -16.08 -6.85 -5.05
N ASP A 478 -17.28 -6.31 -4.78
CA ASP A 478 -18.46 -6.67 -5.56
C ASP A 478 -18.69 -5.80 -6.82
N GLY A 479 -19.94 -5.59 -7.23
CA GLY A 479 -20.28 -4.89 -8.46
C GLY A 479 -20.59 -3.42 -8.28
N ASP A 480 -20.91 -2.99 -7.06
CA ASP A 480 -21.32 -1.62 -6.76
C ASP A 480 -20.12 -0.76 -6.31
N PRO A 481 -20.27 0.57 -6.20
CA PRO A 481 -19.13 1.45 -5.89
C PRO A 481 -18.86 1.60 -4.38
N VAL A 482 -19.71 1.06 -3.50
CA VAL A 482 -19.38 1.06 -2.06
C VAL A 482 -18.29 0.02 -1.79
N ARG A 483 -17.58 0.19 -0.69
CA ARG A 483 -16.39 -0.59 -0.38
C ARG A 483 -16.72 -1.65 0.67
N GLU A 484 -16.27 -2.88 0.43
CA GLU A 484 -16.41 -3.97 1.38
C GLU A 484 -15.32 -3.93 2.46
N LEU A 485 -15.56 -4.70 3.52
CA LEU A 485 -14.70 -4.87 4.67
C LEU A 485 -13.79 -6.09 4.46
N LEU A 486 -12.50 -5.95 4.73
CA LEU A 486 -11.52 -7.03 4.66
C LEU A 486 -10.81 -7.20 6.01
N ASP A 487 -10.95 -8.36 6.64
CA ASP A 487 -10.31 -8.66 7.93
C ASP A 487 -10.04 -10.15 8.12
N GLY A 488 -8.80 -10.52 8.49
CA GLY A 488 -8.41 -11.92 8.55
C GLY A 488 -8.43 -12.54 7.15
N THR A 489 -9.25 -13.58 6.96
CA THR A 489 -9.38 -14.28 5.67
C THR A 489 -10.80 -14.18 5.08
N ARG A 490 -11.48 -13.06 5.35
CA ARG A 490 -12.86 -12.82 4.92
C ARG A 490 -13.06 -11.45 4.30
N ILE A 491 -14.05 -11.39 3.39
CA ILE A 491 -14.61 -10.15 2.86
C ILE A 491 -16.10 -10.11 3.22
N ASP A 492 -16.52 -9.03 3.86
CA ASP A 492 -17.89 -8.80 4.32
C ASP A 492 -18.43 -7.50 3.71
N LYS A 493 -19.70 -7.49 3.27
CA LYS A 493 -20.41 -6.26 2.87
C LYS A 493 -21.18 -5.70 4.05
N TYR A 494 -21.03 -4.41 4.31
CA TYR A 494 -21.76 -3.76 5.38
C TYR A 494 -23.26 -3.67 5.07
N GLY A 495 -24.08 -3.82 6.11
CA GLY A 495 -25.50 -3.51 6.08
C GLY A 495 -25.96 -2.94 7.42
N THR A 496 -26.96 -2.07 7.40
CA THR A 496 -27.47 -1.39 8.61
C THR A 496 -28.02 -2.36 9.66
N SER A 497 -28.49 -3.54 9.23
CA SER A 497 -28.98 -4.62 10.11
C SER A 497 -27.93 -5.69 10.42
N GLY A 498 -26.75 -5.66 9.79
CA GLY A 498 -25.73 -6.69 9.88
C GLY A 498 -24.91 -6.82 8.60
N ASP A 499 -23.71 -7.38 8.73
CA ASP A 499 -22.82 -7.58 7.58
C ASP A 499 -23.14 -8.91 6.86
N THR A 500 -22.92 -8.94 5.55
CA THR A 500 -23.10 -10.12 4.70
C THR A 500 -21.75 -10.64 4.24
N ARG A 501 -21.44 -11.90 4.56
CA ARG A 501 -20.23 -12.57 4.10
C ARG A 501 -20.24 -12.75 2.58
N LEU A 502 -19.26 -12.19 1.89
CA LEU A 502 -19.05 -12.39 0.44
C LEU A 502 -17.99 -13.45 0.16
N LEU A 503 -16.91 -13.48 0.93
CA LEU A 503 -15.83 -14.46 0.77
C LEU A 503 -15.34 -14.96 2.12
N THR A 504 -15.22 -16.28 2.27
CA THR A 504 -14.39 -16.92 3.32
C THR A 504 -13.28 -17.69 2.63
N ALA A 505 -12.07 -17.14 2.61
CA ALA A 505 -10.92 -17.80 2.03
C ALA A 505 -10.48 -18.96 2.95
N SER A 506 -10.53 -20.18 2.41
CA SER A 506 -10.22 -21.42 3.12
C SER A 506 -8.85 -21.97 2.73
N GLY A 507 -8.15 -22.60 3.68
CA GLY A 507 -6.80 -23.14 3.45
C GLY A 507 -5.71 -22.08 3.32
N VAL A 508 -5.98 -20.87 3.80
CA VAL A 508 -5.06 -19.73 3.86
C VAL A 508 -4.99 -19.19 5.29
N HIS A 509 -4.04 -18.29 5.56
CA HIS A 509 -3.98 -17.56 6.83
C HIS A 509 -3.80 -16.06 6.59
N SER A 510 -4.21 -15.26 7.59
CA SER A 510 -3.80 -13.86 7.67
C SER A 510 -2.47 -13.74 8.41
N ASN A 511 -1.86 -12.57 8.33
CA ASN A 511 -0.53 -12.29 8.83
C ASN A 511 -0.58 -11.42 10.10
N ASN A 512 0.58 -11.31 10.77
CA ASN A 512 0.84 -10.29 11.79
C ASN A 512 -0.05 -10.37 13.05
N GLY A 513 -0.41 -11.59 13.44
CA GLY A 513 -1.12 -11.85 14.70
C GLY A 513 -2.51 -11.21 14.70
N THR A 514 -2.80 -10.39 15.71
CA THR A 514 -4.12 -9.71 15.82
C THR A 514 -4.34 -8.62 14.77
N LYS A 515 -3.29 -8.15 14.08
CA LYS A 515 -3.43 -7.24 12.94
C LYS A 515 -4.17 -7.93 11.79
N SER A 516 -4.04 -9.26 11.66
CA SER A 516 -4.86 -10.08 10.76
C SER A 516 -4.85 -9.58 9.31
N THR A 517 -3.69 -9.14 8.81
CA THR A 517 -3.58 -8.51 7.49
C THR A 517 -3.40 -9.54 6.37
N PRO A 518 -3.84 -9.24 5.13
CA PRO A 518 -3.42 -10.02 3.96
C PRO A 518 -1.91 -9.86 3.72
N SER A 519 -1.34 -10.64 2.81
CA SER A 519 0.02 -10.36 2.31
C SER A 519 0.01 -9.10 1.44
N LEU A 520 -1.02 -8.93 0.62
CA LEU A 520 -1.28 -7.77 -0.21
C LEU A 520 -2.78 -7.71 -0.53
N ALA A 521 -3.35 -6.51 -0.64
CA ALA A 521 -4.70 -6.29 -1.15
C ALA A 521 -4.78 -5.01 -1.99
N GLY A 522 -5.32 -5.13 -3.20
CA GLY A 522 -5.54 -4.03 -4.14
C GLY A 522 -5.74 -4.49 -5.59
N ASP A 523 -6.08 -3.58 -6.49
CA ASP A 523 -6.11 -3.83 -7.95
C ASP A 523 -4.70 -4.20 -8.41
N ILE A 524 -4.48 -5.47 -8.70
CA ILE A 524 -3.22 -5.97 -9.27
C ILE A 524 -3.47 -6.73 -10.58
N LEU A 525 -4.69 -7.12 -10.88
CA LEU A 525 -5.11 -7.84 -12.08
C LEU A 525 -6.57 -7.44 -12.42
N GLY A 526 -7.06 -7.84 -13.59
CA GLY A 526 -8.46 -7.67 -13.93
C GLY A 526 -8.88 -6.21 -14.11
N ASP A 527 -10.12 -5.91 -13.72
CA ASP A 527 -10.66 -4.55 -13.75
C ASP A 527 -10.31 -3.77 -12.48
N TRP A 528 -10.98 -2.65 -12.20
CA TRP A 528 -10.63 -1.71 -11.12
C TRP A 528 -10.78 -2.27 -9.69
N ARG A 529 -11.31 -3.48 -9.54
CA ARG A 529 -11.61 -4.08 -8.23
C ARG A 529 -10.39 -4.79 -7.68
N GLU A 530 -10.41 -4.96 -6.36
CA GLU A 530 -9.20 -5.29 -5.62
C GLU A 530 -9.07 -6.80 -5.46
N GLU A 531 -7.94 -7.37 -5.89
CA GLU A 531 -7.53 -8.71 -5.49
C GLU A 531 -7.08 -8.73 -4.02
N VAL A 532 -7.14 -9.93 -3.43
CA VAL A 532 -6.56 -10.18 -2.10
C VAL A 532 -5.63 -11.38 -2.15
N VAL A 533 -4.43 -11.20 -1.60
CA VAL A 533 -3.37 -12.21 -1.54
C VAL A 533 -3.18 -12.69 -0.12
N TRP A 534 -3.36 -13.99 0.11
CA TRP A 534 -3.04 -14.64 1.39
C TRP A 534 -2.10 -15.82 1.18
N PRO A 535 -1.19 -16.14 2.12
CA PRO A 535 -0.45 -17.37 2.05
C PRO A 535 -1.35 -18.55 2.37
N THR A 536 -1.09 -19.70 1.74
CA THR A 536 -1.73 -20.95 2.14
C THR A 536 -1.32 -21.31 3.58
N SER A 537 -2.16 -22.04 4.32
CA SER A 537 -1.92 -22.38 5.75
C SER A 537 -0.58 -23.11 6.00
N ASN A 538 -0.01 -23.73 4.98
CA ASN A 538 1.28 -24.43 5.01
C ASN A 538 2.43 -23.64 4.37
N ASN A 539 2.21 -22.38 3.97
CA ASN A 539 3.19 -21.48 3.37
C ASN A 539 3.83 -22.00 2.05
N THR A 540 3.10 -22.77 1.24
CA THR A 540 3.61 -23.30 -0.04
C THR A 540 3.07 -22.60 -1.28
N ALA A 541 2.08 -21.72 -1.13
CA ALA A 541 1.66 -20.80 -2.18
C ALA A 541 1.19 -19.47 -1.60
N LEU A 542 1.27 -18.41 -2.41
CA LEU A 542 0.45 -17.21 -2.24
C LEU A 542 -0.82 -17.40 -3.07
N ARG A 543 -1.97 -17.36 -2.42
CA ARG A 543 -3.29 -17.50 -3.05
C ARG A 543 -3.87 -16.13 -3.34
N ILE A 544 -4.02 -15.83 -4.62
CA ILE A 544 -4.64 -14.60 -5.13
C ILE A 544 -6.12 -14.88 -5.38
N TYR A 545 -6.99 -14.11 -4.75
CA TYR A 545 -8.42 -14.08 -5.04
C TYR A 545 -8.73 -12.85 -5.88
N SER A 546 -9.47 -13.04 -6.97
CA SER A 546 -10.06 -11.97 -7.78
C SER A 546 -11.58 -12.14 -7.76
N THR A 547 -12.31 -11.04 -7.93
CA THR A 547 -13.76 -11.03 -7.73
C THR A 547 -14.51 -11.85 -8.77
N PRO A 548 -15.53 -12.64 -8.37
CA PRO A 548 -16.45 -13.31 -9.29
C PRO A 548 -17.68 -12.47 -9.66
N HIS A 549 -17.81 -11.25 -9.13
CA HIS A 549 -19.02 -10.43 -9.29
C HIS A 549 -18.95 -9.61 -10.58
N GLN A 550 -20.05 -9.44 -11.31
CA GLN A 550 -20.09 -8.50 -12.43
C GLN A 550 -20.28 -7.07 -11.93
N THR A 551 -19.64 -6.12 -12.59
CA THR A 551 -19.89 -4.67 -12.41
C THR A 551 -20.24 -4.01 -13.74
N ASN A 552 -21.11 -2.99 -13.68
CA ASN A 552 -21.38 -2.07 -14.78
C ASN A 552 -20.59 -0.76 -14.65
N THR A 553 -19.72 -0.68 -13.65
CA THR A 553 -18.84 0.46 -13.40
C THR A 553 -17.52 0.24 -14.12
N ARG A 554 -17.08 1.28 -14.85
CA ARG A 554 -15.80 1.28 -15.54
C ARG A 554 -14.92 2.37 -14.95
N ILE A 555 -13.90 1.95 -14.23
CA ILE A 555 -12.83 2.81 -13.71
C ILE A 555 -11.52 2.32 -14.33
N MET A 556 -10.61 3.25 -14.56
CA MET A 556 -9.24 2.90 -14.95
C MET A 556 -8.62 1.99 -13.88
N THR A 557 -7.66 1.15 -14.24
CA THR A 557 -6.88 0.44 -13.20
C THR A 557 -6.36 1.45 -12.16
N LEU A 558 -6.57 1.14 -10.88
CA LEU A 558 -6.19 2.01 -9.77
C LEU A 558 -4.66 2.11 -9.65
N LEU A 559 -3.90 1.19 -10.24
CA LEU A 559 -2.44 1.29 -10.35
C LEU A 559 -1.95 2.51 -11.15
N HIS A 560 -2.82 3.09 -11.99
CA HIS A 560 -2.51 4.32 -12.72
C HIS A 560 -3.00 5.59 -11.99
N ASP A 561 -3.63 5.45 -10.82
CA ASP A 561 -3.76 6.52 -9.83
C ASP A 561 -2.51 6.49 -8.92
N THR A 562 -1.65 7.50 -9.02
CA THR A 562 -0.34 7.43 -8.33
C THR A 562 -0.45 7.47 -6.81
N THR A 563 -1.53 8.03 -6.25
CA THR A 563 -1.81 8.01 -4.81
C THR A 563 -2.11 6.58 -4.36
N TYR A 564 -3.02 5.89 -5.06
CA TYR A 564 -3.33 4.49 -4.80
C TYR A 564 -2.12 3.57 -5.03
N ARG A 565 -1.36 3.78 -6.12
CA ARG A 565 -0.17 2.98 -6.43
C ARG A 565 0.95 3.18 -5.40
N ALA A 566 1.15 4.41 -4.92
CA ALA A 566 2.05 4.69 -3.80
C ALA A 566 1.54 4.01 -2.51
N ALA A 567 0.23 3.96 -2.31
CA ALA A 567 -0.37 3.25 -1.18
C ALA A 567 -0.15 1.75 -1.20
N LEU A 568 -0.21 1.11 -2.36
CA LEU A 568 0.22 -0.27 -2.50
C LEU A 568 1.71 -0.46 -2.20
N ALA A 569 2.56 0.49 -2.58
CA ALA A 569 4.00 0.41 -2.28
C ALA A 569 4.28 0.48 -0.77
N TRP A 570 3.58 1.35 -0.03
CA TRP A 570 3.76 1.45 1.43
C TRP A 570 2.91 0.47 2.23
N GLN A 571 2.02 -0.33 1.62
CA GLN A 571 1.12 -1.23 2.34
C GLN A 571 1.83 -2.20 3.31
N ASN A 572 3.05 -2.65 3.00
CA ASN A 572 3.85 -3.53 3.88
C ASN A 572 4.46 -2.79 5.10
N THR A 573 4.33 -1.47 5.17
CA THR A 573 5.03 -0.65 6.14
C THR A 573 4.41 -0.75 7.52
N ALA A 574 5.17 -1.30 8.47
CA ALA A 574 4.83 -1.43 9.88
C ALA A 574 3.44 -2.05 10.14
N TYR A 575 2.42 -1.27 10.49
CA TYR A 575 1.04 -1.75 10.58
C TYR A 575 0.32 -1.40 9.30
N ASN A 576 0.19 -2.40 8.41
CA ASN A 576 -0.39 -2.26 7.07
C ASN A 576 -1.72 -1.49 7.15
N GLN A 577 -1.94 -0.55 6.23
CA GLN A 577 -3.21 0.17 6.06
C GLN A 577 -3.75 -0.07 4.64
N PRO A 578 -5.08 -0.02 4.43
CA PRO A 578 -5.66 -0.19 3.09
C PRO A 578 -5.31 0.99 2.17
N PRO A 579 -5.21 0.76 0.84
CA PRO A 579 -4.90 1.81 -0.10
C PRO A 579 -6.11 2.70 -0.40
N HIS A 580 -5.88 3.97 -0.70
CA HIS A 580 -6.89 4.95 -1.10
C HIS A 580 -6.45 5.69 -2.38
N PRO A 581 -7.36 5.91 -3.35
CA PRO A 581 -7.08 6.70 -4.54
C PRO A 581 -7.17 8.20 -4.27
N SER A 582 -6.68 8.99 -5.24
CA SER A 582 -6.74 10.47 -5.19
C SER A 582 -8.15 11.05 -5.36
N PHE A 583 -9.16 10.22 -5.65
CA PHE A 583 -10.52 10.65 -5.96
C PHE A 583 -11.55 9.75 -5.27
N PHE A 584 -12.76 10.27 -5.03
CA PHE A 584 -13.82 9.48 -4.41
C PHE A 584 -14.32 8.34 -5.31
N ILE A 585 -14.33 7.12 -4.77
CA ILE A 585 -15.05 5.96 -5.31
C ILE A 585 -16.07 5.54 -4.26
N GLY A 586 -17.34 5.66 -4.63
CA GLY A 586 -18.46 5.45 -3.73
C GLY A 586 -19.80 5.70 -4.40
N ASN A 587 -20.88 5.53 -3.67
CA ASN A 587 -22.22 5.79 -4.15
C ASN A 587 -22.38 7.26 -4.55
N GLY A 588 -22.92 7.49 -5.74
CA GLY A 588 -23.08 8.83 -6.30
C GLY A 588 -21.76 9.49 -6.73
N MET A 589 -20.66 8.73 -6.85
CA MET A 589 -19.40 9.25 -7.38
C MET A 589 -19.57 9.90 -8.76
N PRO A 590 -18.82 10.98 -9.05
CA PRO A 590 -18.73 11.48 -10.41
C PRO A 590 -18.00 10.48 -11.32
N THR A 591 -17.93 10.77 -12.62
CA THR A 591 -17.02 10.03 -13.51
C THR A 591 -15.60 10.14 -12.97
N ALA A 592 -14.96 8.98 -12.73
CA ALA A 592 -13.59 8.93 -12.24
C ALA A 592 -12.65 9.75 -13.15
N PRO A 593 -11.77 10.59 -12.57
CA PRO A 593 -10.83 11.38 -13.35
C PRO A 593 -9.84 10.48 -14.11
N ARG A 594 -9.35 10.98 -15.23
CA ARG A 594 -8.32 10.33 -16.06
C ARG A 594 -7.02 11.12 -15.88
N PRO A 595 -6.04 10.62 -15.11
CA PRO A 595 -4.82 11.35 -14.86
C PRO A 595 -3.98 11.48 -16.14
N THR A 596 -3.22 12.57 -16.22
CA THR A 596 -2.21 12.72 -17.27
C THR A 596 -0.96 11.97 -16.83
N VAL A 597 -0.61 10.91 -17.58
CA VAL A 597 0.52 10.03 -17.23
C VAL A 597 1.35 9.69 -18.45
N TYR A 598 2.56 9.18 -18.21
CA TYR A 598 3.41 8.57 -19.24
C TYR A 598 3.99 7.25 -18.71
N THR A 599 4.33 6.34 -19.61
CA THR A 599 5.08 5.12 -19.30
C THR A 599 6.52 5.28 -19.80
N PRO A 600 7.52 4.71 -19.11
CA PRO A 600 8.89 4.59 -19.61
C PRO A 600 9.03 3.99 -21.01
#